data_AF-A0A0G0HFU2-F1
#
_entry.id   AF-A0A0G0HFU2-F1
#
_cell.length_a   1.000
_cell.length_b   1.000
_cell.length_c   1.000
_cell.angle_alpha   90.00
_cell.angle_beta   90.00
_cell.angle_gamma   90.00
#
_symmetry.space_group_name_H-M   'P 1'
#
loop_
_entity.id
_entity.type
_entity.pdbx_description
1 polymer ?
#
loop_
_entity_poly.entity_id
_entity_poly.type
_entity_poly.pdbx_seq_one_letter_code
_entity_poly.pdbx_strand_id
1 'polypeptide(L)'
;MKIYAQREFRIIFLVFIFVILPFSFFCSNVPLAYAQLNQSNDIQVQLDVGGCNNNGICESDENALSCPVDCAVVTPPPPSGGGSSGSRPITPENIFIYNLSIQPNFLSSVIYWNSSVSVISAVKWGETTEVKEGVLRSVIFARNHKMEIINLKPGTMYFFTIESQSADGRINLNPPIYFFTKFLKDTTFPLNPRNVKAFSDISGINISWENPPDNNFSYIRIMRHEDRFRGDPFLGKLVYEGSAEKFLDKNVVPGKKYFYSLFSRDKQGNFSSGVGVSETAYSPTEVPIQEIETPLKISISEVLFVHQYNQLVEPLTNVKPVPVNNLESTVVDINSKTMPDDWLEVKNEKGEIMGQYLFSFNKDSGRYQSVISPLEKTGIYEVKIYRYKDDVLTIISEGLLKVKENTTLKIEKPPKNIFLNLNNYYLYIISFFFLLFLLIFFSKHRQKNQQK
;
A
#
# COMPACT_ATOMS: atom_id res chain seq x y z
N MET A 1 -58.81 49.83 14.56
CA MET A 1 -58.07 48.55 14.55
C MET A 1 -57.61 48.11 13.16
N LYS A 2 -58.50 47.90 12.15
CA LYS A 2 -58.13 47.37 10.81
C LYS A 2 -56.93 48.03 10.09
N ILE A 3 -56.69 49.33 10.27
CA ILE A 3 -55.62 50.09 9.57
C ILE A 3 -54.20 49.68 10.01
N TYR A 4 -54.00 49.18 11.24
CA TYR A 4 -52.67 48.77 11.71
C TYR A 4 -52.21 47.46 11.07
N ALA A 5 -53.07 46.43 11.05
CA ALA A 5 -52.75 45.11 10.50
C ALA A 5 -52.33 45.17 9.02
N GLN A 6 -53.00 46.00 8.21
CA GLN A 6 -52.65 46.21 6.80
C GLN A 6 -51.28 46.86 6.58
N ARG A 7 -50.72 47.53 7.60
CA ARG A 7 -49.46 48.27 7.51
C ARG A 7 -48.26 47.41 7.88
N GLU A 8 -48.38 46.55 8.89
CA GLU A 8 -47.34 45.58 9.24
C GLU A 8 -47.21 44.48 8.17
N PHE A 9 -48.33 44.02 7.60
CA PHE A 9 -48.31 43.04 6.52
C PHE A 9 -47.48 43.52 5.31
N ARG A 10 -47.55 44.83 4.96
CA ARG A 10 -46.70 45.43 3.91
C ARG A 10 -45.20 45.43 4.25
N ILE A 11 -44.83 45.58 5.52
CA ILE A 11 -43.43 45.57 5.95
C ILE A 11 -42.88 44.14 5.89
N ILE A 12 -43.64 43.17 6.41
CA ILE A 12 -43.28 41.74 6.36
C ILE A 12 -43.15 41.26 4.90
N PHE A 13 -44.07 41.66 4.02
CA PHE A 13 -44.06 41.31 2.60
C PHE A 13 -42.84 41.91 1.85
N LEU A 14 -42.44 43.14 2.18
CA LEU A 14 -41.22 43.75 1.64
C LEU A 14 -39.95 43.04 2.12
N VAL A 15 -39.86 42.64 3.39
CA VAL A 15 -38.73 41.84 3.91
C VAL A 15 -38.66 40.49 3.20
N PHE A 16 -39.80 39.82 2.96
CA PHE A 16 -39.83 38.53 2.28
C PHE A 16 -39.32 38.63 0.84
N ILE A 17 -39.72 39.67 0.09
CA ILE A 17 -39.31 39.90 -1.30
C ILE A 17 -37.83 40.33 -1.41
N PHE A 18 -37.38 41.27 -0.58
CA PHE A 18 -36.03 41.85 -0.72
C PHE A 18 -34.92 41.11 0.04
N VAL A 19 -35.24 40.21 0.98
CA VAL A 19 -34.24 39.47 1.77
C VAL A 19 -34.26 37.97 1.49
N ILE A 20 -35.43 37.32 1.48
CA ILE A 20 -35.52 35.85 1.42
C ILE A 20 -35.47 35.34 -0.03
N LEU A 21 -36.17 36.03 -0.95
CA LEU A 21 -36.21 35.68 -2.37
C LEU A 21 -34.84 35.68 -3.10
N PRO A 22 -33.91 36.65 -2.87
CA PRO A 22 -32.55 36.52 -3.41
C PRO A 22 -31.76 35.41 -2.73
N PHE A 23 -31.96 35.15 -1.43
CA PHE A 23 -31.19 34.15 -0.67
C PHE A 23 -31.41 32.72 -1.19
N SER A 24 -32.64 32.38 -1.60
CA SER A 24 -32.94 31.09 -2.22
C SER A 24 -32.34 30.94 -3.62
N PHE A 25 -32.24 32.02 -4.40
CA PHE A 25 -31.69 32.01 -5.77
C PHE A 25 -30.15 31.87 -5.81
N PHE A 26 -29.45 32.21 -4.72
CA PHE A 26 -28.01 31.97 -4.61
C PHE A 26 -27.66 30.58 -4.04
N CYS A 27 -28.53 29.98 -3.20
CA CYS A 27 -28.30 28.61 -2.71
C CYS A 27 -28.37 27.53 -3.81
N SER A 28 -29.12 27.78 -4.90
CA SER A 28 -29.23 26.86 -6.04
C SER A 28 -28.02 26.87 -6.99
N ASN A 29 -27.07 27.79 -6.81
CA ASN A 29 -25.89 27.96 -7.67
C ASN A 29 -24.59 27.45 -7.01
N VAL A 30 -24.68 26.57 -6.01
CA VAL A 30 -23.52 25.84 -5.45
C VAL A 30 -23.28 24.59 -6.31
N PRO A 31 -22.15 24.48 -7.03
CA PRO A 31 -21.83 23.26 -7.76
C PRO A 31 -21.48 22.13 -6.78
N LEU A 32 -22.40 21.18 -6.62
CA LEU A 32 -22.10 19.90 -5.97
C LEU A 32 -21.05 19.17 -6.80
N ALA A 33 -19.86 18.98 -6.22
CA ALA A 33 -18.75 18.29 -6.85
C ALA A 33 -18.99 16.76 -6.91
N TYR A 34 -19.84 16.32 -7.84
CA TYR A 34 -20.00 14.91 -8.16
C TYR A 34 -18.75 14.39 -8.85
N ALA A 35 -18.02 13.48 -8.17
CA ALA A 35 -16.93 12.73 -8.79
C ALA A 35 -17.50 11.70 -9.78
N GLN A 36 -17.63 12.09 -11.04
CA GLN A 36 -17.98 11.16 -12.12
C GLN A 36 -16.80 10.22 -12.39
N LEU A 37 -16.97 8.94 -12.10
CA LEU A 37 -16.11 7.88 -12.60
C LEU A 37 -16.32 7.77 -14.11
N ASN A 38 -15.36 8.25 -14.91
CA ASN A 38 -15.34 8.02 -16.35
C ASN A 38 -15.13 6.54 -16.63
N GLN A 39 -16.22 5.83 -16.95
CA GLN A 39 -16.19 4.44 -17.37
C GLN A 39 -15.64 4.35 -18.80
N SER A 40 -14.37 3.95 -18.93
CA SER A 40 -13.70 3.80 -20.21
C SER A 40 -14.14 2.53 -20.92
N ASN A 41 -15.20 2.63 -21.74
CA ASN A 41 -15.50 1.63 -22.75
C ASN A 41 -14.46 1.71 -23.89
N ASP A 42 -13.37 0.95 -23.79
CA ASP A 42 -13.09 -0.13 -24.76
C ASP A 42 -11.91 -1.01 -24.29
N ILE A 43 -12.12 -2.33 -24.27
CA ILE A 43 -11.06 -3.35 -24.24
C ILE A 43 -11.56 -4.52 -25.10
N GLN A 44 -11.28 -4.46 -26.40
CA GLN A 44 -11.40 -5.60 -27.30
C GLN A 44 -10.23 -6.55 -27.07
N VAL A 45 -10.42 -7.57 -26.25
CA VAL A 45 -9.45 -8.68 -26.08
C VAL A 45 -10.05 -9.93 -26.72
N GLN A 46 -9.66 -10.16 -27.98
CA GLN A 46 -9.86 -11.45 -28.63
C GLN A 46 -8.72 -12.38 -28.19
N LEU A 47 -9.03 -13.27 -27.23
CA LEU A 47 -8.19 -14.41 -26.88
C LEU A 47 -8.88 -15.67 -27.39
N ASP A 48 -8.21 -16.37 -28.30
CA ASP A 48 -8.70 -17.59 -28.95
C ASP A 48 -7.73 -18.73 -28.64
N VAL A 49 -7.98 -19.46 -27.56
CA VAL A 49 -7.74 -20.92 -27.41
C VAL A 49 -8.58 -21.47 -26.24
N GLY A 50 -8.93 -22.76 -26.31
CA GLY A 50 -9.64 -23.48 -25.25
C GLY A 50 -11.16 -23.29 -25.29
N GLY A 51 -11.88 -24.32 -25.74
CA GLY A 51 -13.34 -24.39 -25.70
C GLY A 51 -13.89 -24.70 -24.31
N CYS A 52 -14.93 -25.54 -24.23
CA CYS A 52 -15.71 -25.69 -23.00
C CYS A 52 -16.20 -27.12 -22.78
N ASN A 53 -16.36 -27.48 -21.49
CA ASN A 53 -16.87 -28.73 -20.91
C ASN A 53 -17.57 -28.54 -19.54
N ASN A 54 -18.22 -29.58 -19.00
CA ASN A 54 -19.05 -29.55 -17.78
C ASN A 54 -19.17 -30.87 -16.97
N ASN A 55 -18.53 -32.00 -17.31
CA ASN A 55 -18.51 -33.23 -16.47
C ASN A 55 -17.93 -33.00 -15.08
N GLY A 56 -17.05 -32.00 -14.97
CA GLY A 56 -16.22 -31.71 -13.81
C GLY A 56 -14.77 -31.40 -14.18
N ILE A 57 -14.22 -32.02 -15.24
CA ILE A 57 -12.84 -31.81 -15.74
C ILE A 57 -12.77 -32.04 -17.26
N CYS A 58 -12.24 -31.06 -18.01
CA CYS A 58 -11.62 -31.24 -19.34
C CYS A 58 -10.25 -30.54 -19.32
N GLU A 59 -9.49 -30.70 -20.40
CA GLU A 59 -8.05 -30.42 -20.47
C GLU A 59 -7.70 -29.69 -21.78
N SER A 60 -6.63 -28.88 -21.77
CA SER A 60 -6.28 -27.89 -22.80
C SER A 60 -6.59 -28.29 -24.26
N ASP A 61 -7.24 -27.37 -24.99
CA ASP A 61 -7.82 -27.49 -26.35
C ASP A 61 -9.13 -28.30 -26.45
N GLU A 62 -9.95 -28.10 -25.40
CA GLU A 62 -11.38 -28.42 -25.28
C GLU A 62 -12.25 -27.86 -26.43
N ASN A 63 -13.39 -28.50 -26.72
CA ASN A 63 -14.57 -27.98 -27.44
C ASN A 63 -15.59 -29.11 -27.66
N ALA A 64 -16.78 -28.80 -28.20
CA ALA A 64 -17.84 -29.78 -28.50
C ALA A 64 -17.45 -30.91 -29.49
N LEU A 65 -16.30 -30.82 -30.16
CA LEU A 65 -15.76 -31.86 -31.04
C LEU A 65 -14.66 -32.70 -30.35
N SER A 66 -13.72 -32.08 -29.62
CA SER A 66 -12.64 -32.77 -28.89
C SER A 66 -13.08 -33.35 -27.54
N CYS A 67 -14.05 -32.71 -26.89
CA CYS A 67 -14.50 -32.98 -25.53
C CYS A 67 -16.07 -32.93 -25.51
N PRO A 68 -16.80 -34.00 -25.94
CA PRO A 68 -18.25 -33.86 -26.26
C PRO A 68 -19.26 -34.29 -25.18
N VAL A 69 -18.87 -35.14 -24.22
CA VAL A 69 -19.74 -35.82 -23.22
C VAL A 69 -20.49 -34.87 -22.24
N ASP A 70 -20.38 -33.58 -22.49
CA ASP A 70 -19.61 -32.81 -21.54
C ASP A 70 -19.86 -31.33 -21.81
N CYS A 71 -19.49 -30.94 -23.03
CA CYS A 71 -20.04 -29.83 -23.75
C CYS A 71 -21.47 -30.10 -24.27
N ALA A 72 -22.22 -31.03 -23.67
CA ALA A 72 -23.56 -31.40 -24.12
C ALA A 72 -24.59 -30.32 -23.72
N VAL A 73 -25.20 -29.66 -24.72
CA VAL A 73 -26.28 -28.68 -24.48
C VAL A 73 -27.54 -29.42 -24.02
N VAL A 74 -27.86 -29.30 -22.72
CA VAL A 74 -29.01 -29.97 -22.10
C VAL A 74 -30.33 -29.38 -22.63
N THR A 75 -31.06 -30.14 -23.43
CA THR A 75 -32.42 -29.81 -23.84
C THR A 75 -33.44 -30.21 -22.76
N PRO A 76 -34.47 -29.40 -22.48
CA PRO A 76 -35.45 -29.71 -21.45
C PRO A 76 -36.39 -30.85 -21.89
N PRO A 77 -36.73 -31.81 -21.00
CA PRO A 77 -37.64 -32.90 -21.33
C PRO A 77 -39.11 -32.41 -21.46
N PRO A 78 -39.94 -33.05 -22.30
CA PRO A 78 -41.32 -32.66 -22.50
C PRO A 78 -42.23 -32.98 -21.29
N PRO A 79 -43.33 -32.24 -21.10
CA PRO A 79 -44.22 -32.44 -19.96
C PRO A 79 -45.08 -33.70 -20.11
N SER A 80 -45.03 -34.57 -19.11
CA SER A 80 -46.02 -35.63 -18.89
C SER A 80 -46.54 -35.54 -17.45
N GLY A 81 -47.86 -35.53 -17.29
CA GLY A 81 -48.53 -35.32 -16.01
C GLY A 81 -48.87 -36.61 -15.28
N GLY A 82 -48.81 -36.59 -13.95
CA GLY A 82 -49.19 -37.69 -13.07
C GLY A 82 -48.93 -37.30 -11.62
N GLY A 83 -49.98 -36.84 -10.92
CA GLY A 83 -49.83 -36.28 -9.58
C GLY A 83 -49.58 -37.32 -8.50
N SER A 84 -48.55 -37.13 -7.69
CA SER A 84 -48.45 -37.71 -6.34
C SER A 84 -47.74 -36.73 -5.40
N SER A 85 -48.23 -36.60 -4.17
CA SER A 85 -47.71 -35.67 -3.16
C SER A 85 -46.45 -36.23 -2.48
N GLY A 86 -45.42 -36.50 -3.28
CA GLY A 86 -44.09 -36.86 -2.79
C GLY A 86 -43.25 -35.62 -2.52
N SER A 87 -42.76 -35.45 -1.29
CA SER A 87 -41.69 -34.49 -1.00
C SER A 87 -40.47 -34.81 -1.86
N ARG A 88 -40.00 -33.83 -2.64
CA ARG A 88 -38.74 -33.95 -3.39
C ARG A 88 -37.65 -34.43 -2.43
N PRO A 89 -36.93 -35.53 -2.71
CA PRO A 89 -35.73 -35.88 -1.95
C PRO A 89 -34.76 -34.71 -2.02
N ILE A 90 -34.45 -34.11 -0.87
CA ILE A 90 -33.47 -33.03 -0.79
C ILE A 90 -32.10 -33.70 -0.92
N THR A 91 -31.62 -33.83 -2.16
CA THR A 91 -30.23 -34.22 -2.45
C THR A 91 -29.31 -33.26 -1.69
N PRO A 92 -28.38 -33.74 -0.85
CA PRO A 92 -27.53 -32.87 -0.05
C PRO A 92 -26.73 -31.89 -0.91
N GLU A 93 -27.13 -30.62 -0.92
CA GLU A 93 -26.33 -29.56 -1.54
C GLU A 93 -25.08 -29.33 -0.67
N ASN A 94 -23.90 -29.53 -1.27
CA ASN A 94 -22.62 -29.32 -0.59
C ASN A 94 -22.36 -27.82 -0.39
N ILE A 95 -22.08 -27.43 0.85
CA ILE A 95 -21.65 -26.07 1.18
C ILE A 95 -20.19 -25.89 0.71
N PHE A 96 -19.96 -24.93 -0.18
CA PHE A 96 -18.64 -24.40 -0.51
C PHE A 96 -18.71 -22.89 -0.72
N ILE A 97 -17.58 -22.21 -0.57
CA ILE A 97 -17.43 -20.77 -0.85
C ILE A 97 -16.67 -20.55 -2.15
N TYR A 98 -16.94 -19.43 -2.82
CA TYR A 98 -16.26 -19.00 -4.04
C TYR A 98 -16.21 -17.47 -4.11
N ASN A 99 -15.47 -16.92 -5.07
CA ASN A 99 -15.23 -15.46 -5.22
C ASN A 99 -14.74 -14.78 -3.92
N LEU A 100 -13.89 -15.46 -3.14
CA LEU A 100 -13.30 -14.88 -1.93
C LEU A 100 -12.41 -13.68 -2.30
N SER A 101 -12.76 -12.51 -1.78
CA SER A 101 -12.02 -11.26 -1.98
C SER A 101 -11.78 -10.58 -0.62
N ILE A 102 -10.54 -10.15 -0.40
CA ILE A 102 -10.10 -9.52 0.84
C ILE A 102 -9.60 -8.12 0.48
N GLN A 103 -10.07 -7.11 1.22
CA GLN A 103 -9.72 -5.71 1.02
C GLN A 103 -9.11 -5.14 2.32
N PRO A 104 -7.78 -5.29 2.52
CA PRO A 104 -7.12 -4.80 3.72
C PRO A 104 -6.98 -3.27 3.75
N ASN A 105 -7.10 -2.74 4.96
CA ASN A 105 -6.82 -1.36 5.33
C ASN A 105 -5.73 -1.36 6.44
N PHE A 106 -5.44 -0.22 7.05
CA PHE A 106 -4.45 -0.13 8.15
C PHE A 106 -4.93 -0.80 9.44
N LEU A 107 -6.21 -0.60 9.82
CA LEU A 107 -6.79 -1.05 11.09
C LEU A 107 -8.05 -1.93 10.90
N SER A 108 -8.42 -2.21 9.64
CA SER A 108 -9.55 -3.08 9.30
C SER A 108 -9.26 -3.91 8.05
N SER A 109 -10.09 -4.90 7.78
CA SER A 109 -10.07 -5.69 6.54
C SER A 109 -11.48 -6.13 6.20
N VAL A 110 -11.90 -5.89 4.97
CA VAL A 110 -13.24 -6.27 4.49
C VAL A 110 -13.13 -7.54 3.65
N ILE A 111 -13.87 -8.58 4.07
CA ILE A 111 -13.87 -9.90 3.43
C ILE A 111 -15.24 -10.11 2.77
N TYR A 112 -15.22 -10.47 1.48
CA TYR A 112 -16.38 -10.77 0.65
C TYR A 112 -16.27 -12.19 0.11
N TRP A 113 -17.39 -12.91 0.04
CA TRP A 113 -17.45 -14.22 -0.62
C TRP A 113 -18.88 -14.55 -1.06
N ASN A 114 -19.00 -15.50 -1.98
CA ASN A 114 -20.25 -16.16 -2.31
C ASN A 114 -20.29 -17.58 -1.71
N SER A 115 -21.48 -18.15 -1.54
CA SER A 115 -21.68 -19.53 -1.09
C SER A 115 -22.66 -20.29 -1.99
N SER A 116 -22.39 -21.59 -2.20
CA SER A 116 -23.18 -22.49 -3.05
C SER A 116 -24.66 -22.58 -2.64
N VAL A 117 -24.92 -22.46 -1.34
CA VAL A 117 -26.25 -22.45 -0.72
C VAL A 117 -26.41 -21.23 0.20
N SER A 118 -27.63 -20.95 0.63
CA SER A 118 -27.88 -19.89 1.62
C SER A 118 -27.39 -20.34 3.00
N VAL A 119 -26.41 -19.63 3.57
CA VAL A 119 -25.77 -19.95 4.86
C VAL A 119 -25.78 -18.75 5.80
N ILE A 120 -25.74 -18.99 7.11
CA ILE A 120 -25.10 -18.07 8.06
C ILE A 120 -23.62 -18.45 8.17
N SER A 121 -22.76 -17.50 8.54
CA SER A 121 -21.32 -17.75 8.65
C SER A 121 -20.72 -17.11 9.90
N ALA A 122 -19.63 -17.69 10.38
CA ALA A 122 -18.76 -17.13 11.40
C ALA A 122 -17.33 -16.97 10.85
N VAL A 123 -16.80 -15.75 10.88
CA VAL A 123 -15.39 -15.46 10.56
C VAL A 123 -14.64 -15.33 11.87
N LYS A 124 -13.62 -16.16 12.07
CA LYS A 124 -12.69 -16.11 13.23
C LYS A 124 -11.31 -15.68 12.75
N TRP A 125 -10.54 -14.94 13.53
CA TRP A 125 -9.19 -14.48 13.13
C TRP A 125 -8.17 -14.41 14.26
N GLY A 126 -6.90 -14.22 13.89
CA GLY A 126 -5.79 -13.87 14.79
C GLY A 126 -4.42 -13.91 14.10
N GLU A 127 -3.37 -13.49 14.80
CA GLU A 127 -1.97 -13.44 14.32
C GLU A 127 -1.33 -14.84 14.22
N THR A 128 -2.09 -15.89 14.57
CA THR A 128 -1.71 -17.31 14.43
C THR A 128 -2.81 -18.10 13.74
N THR A 129 -2.45 -19.24 13.14
CA THR A 129 -3.38 -20.19 12.49
C THR A 129 -4.46 -20.75 13.43
N GLU A 130 -4.31 -20.58 14.74
CA GLU A 130 -5.32 -20.97 15.75
C GLU A 130 -6.52 -20.01 15.82
N VAL A 131 -6.45 -18.83 15.20
CA VAL A 131 -7.54 -17.84 15.04
C VAL A 131 -8.31 -17.49 16.33
N LYS A 132 -7.54 -17.22 17.41
CA LYS A 132 -8.05 -17.05 18.79
C LYS A 132 -8.44 -15.61 19.20
N GLU A 133 -8.25 -14.60 18.36
CA GLU A 133 -8.37 -13.19 18.79
C GLU A 133 -9.78 -12.62 18.68
N GLY A 134 -10.59 -13.09 17.73
CA GLY A 134 -11.94 -12.58 17.55
C GLY A 134 -12.82 -13.45 16.66
N VAL A 135 -14.13 -13.19 16.75
CA VAL A 135 -15.16 -13.83 15.92
C VAL A 135 -16.28 -12.85 15.59
N LEU A 136 -16.71 -12.85 14.33
CA LEU A 136 -17.92 -12.18 13.85
C LEU A 136 -18.87 -13.25 13.30
N ARG A 137 -20.17 -13.10 13.52
CA ARG A 137 -21.22 -14.01 13.02
C ARG A 137 -22.27 -13.24 12.24
N SER A 138 -22.69 -13.74 11.08
CA SER A 138 -23.91 -13.27 10.41
C SER A 138 -25.14 -13.93 11.05
N VAL A 139 -26.26 -13.23 11.01
CA VAL A 139 -27.55 -13.66 11.60
C VAL A 139 -28.67 -13.83 10.56
N ILE A 140 -28.31 -13.80 9.27
CA ILE A 140 -29.21 -13.89 8.12
C ILE A 140 -28.63 -14.90 7.14
N PHE A 141 -29.44 -15.85 6.68
CA PHE A 141 -29.05 -16.82 5.65
C PHE A 141 -28.92 -16.12 4.29
N ALA A 142 -27.71 -16.09 3.72
CA ALA A 142 -27.39 -15.42 2.47
C ALA A 142 -26.51 -16.27 1.56
N ARG A 143 -26.48 -15.93 0.26
CA ARG A 143 -25.51 -16.46 -0.74
C ARG A 143 -24.38 -15.49 -1.09
N ASN A 144 -24.53 -14.23 -0.68
CA ASN A 144 -23.57 -13.15 -0.90
C ASN A 144 -23.22 -12.55 0.46
N HIS A 145 -21.93 -12.55 0.81
CA HIS A 145 -21.48 -12.24 2.16
C HIS A 145 -20.48 -11.10 2.18
N LYS A 146 -20.51 -10.34 3.27
CA LYS A 146 -19.56 -9.28 3.59
C LYS A 146 -19.37 -9.26 5.11
N MET A 147 -18.12 -9.25 5.57
CA MET A 147 -17.77 -8.91 6.95
C MET A 147 -16.60 -7.93 6.95
N GLU A 148 -16.58 -7.01 7.91
CA GLU A 148 -15.43 -6.14 8.17
C GLU A 148 -14.87 -6.45 9.55
N ILE A 149 -13.62 -6.90 9.57
CA ILE A 149 -12.83 -7.07 10.80
C ILE A 149 -12.19 -5.72 11.11
N ILE A 150 -12.31 -5.25 12.36
CA ILE A 150 -11.79 -3.94 12.81
C ILE A 150 -10.83 -4.12 14.00
N ASN A 151 -10.13 -3.03 14.36
CA ASN A 151 -9.15 -2.97 15.47
C ASN A 151 -7.92 -3.88 15.25
N LEU A 152 -7.57 -4.12 13.99
CA LEU A 152 -6.34 -4.84 13.60
C LEU A 152 -5.11 -3.92 13.77
N LYS A 153 -3.93 -4.52 13.96
CA LYS A 153 -2.66 -3.78 13.91
C LYS A 153 -2.26 -3.50 12.44
N PRO A 154 -1.64 -2.36 12.10
CA PRO A 154 -1.06 -2.12 10.77
C PRO A 154 0.10 -3.06 10.45
N GLY A 155 0.38 -3.30 9.17
CA GLY A 155 1.53 -4.09 8.70
C GLY A 155 1.62 -5.53 9.22
N THR A 156 0.51 -6.08 9.74
CA THR A 156 0.49 -7.32 10.52
C THR A 156 -0.20 -8.43 9.75
N MET A 157 0.36 -9.64 9.79
CA MET A 157 -0.25 -10.84 9.21
C MET A 157 -1.38 -11.35 10.12
N TYR A 158 -2.55 -11.56 9.55
CA TYR A 158 -3.70 -12.18 10.21
C TYR A 158 -4.16 -13.42 9.44
N PHE A 159 -4.35 -14.52 10.15
CA PHE A 159 -5.07 -15.70 9.67
C PHE A 159 -6.56 -15.54 9.98
N PHE A 160 -7.42 -16.11 9.14
CA PHE A 160 -8.86 -16.22 9.39
C PHE A 160 -9.44 -17.53 8.83
N THR A 161 -10.52 -18.00 9.46
CA THR A 161 -11.32 -19.15 8.98
C THR A 161 -12.77 -18.72 8.77
N ILE A 162 -13.43 -19.22 7.73
CA ILE A 162 -14.89 -19.10 7.56
C ILE A 162 -15.54 -20.43 7.93
N GLU A 163 -16.36 -20.41 8.98
CA GLU A 163 -17.31 -21.47 9.34
C GLU A 163 -18.67 -21.08 8.71
N SER A 164 -19.30 -21.95 7.94
CA SER A 164 -20.58 -21.68 7.26
C SER A 164 -21.60 -22.76 7.55
N GLN A 165 -22.81 -22.37 7.98
CA GLN A 165 -23.91 -23.27 8.34
C GLN A 165 -25.15 -23.02 7.48
N SER A 166 -25.69 -24.07 6.86
CA SER A 166 -26.92 -24.02 6.06
C SER A 166 -28.19 -24.11 6.93
N ALA A 167 -29.34 -23.77 6.35
CA ALA A 167 -30.63 -23.80 7.06
C ALA A 167 -31.09 -25.21 7.49
N ASP A 168 -30.56 -26.27 6.84
CA ASP A 168 -30.73 -27.67 7.25
C ASP A 168 -29.62 -28.17 8.20
N GLY A 169 -28.81 -27.26 8.75
CA GLY A 169 -27.90 -27.51 9.86
C GLY A 169 -26.51 -28.05 9.48
N ARG A 170 -26.25 -28.36 8.20
CA ARG A 170 -24.89 -28.77 7.75
C ARG A 170 -23.89 -27.64 7.98
N ILE A 171 -22.64 -28.00 8.27
CA ILE A 171 -21.54 -27.05 8.49
C ILE A 171 -20.39 -27.37 7.54
N ASN A 172 -19.79 -26.33 6.96
CA ASN A 172 -18.47 -26.37 6.32
C ASN A 172 -17.52 -25.45 7.09
N LEU A 173 -16.26 -25.86 7.23
CA LEU A 173 -15.18 -25.04 7.80
C LEU A 173 -14.05 -24.94 6.78
N ASN A 174 -13.79 -23.72 6.30
CA ASN A 174 -12.64 -23.46 5.44
C ASN A 174 -11.33 -23.46 6.26
N PRO A 175 -10.24 -24.03 5.73
CA PRO A 175 -8.90 -23.93 6.33
C PRO A 175 -8.48 -22.47 6.57
N PRO A 176 -7.53 -22.20 7.50
CA PRO A 176 -7.03 -20.85 7.73
C PRO A 176 -6.39 -20.24 6.48
N ILE A 177 -6.89 -19.07 6.07
CA ILE A 177 -6.36 -18.24 4.99
C ILE A 177 -5.71 -17.01 5.65
N TYR A 178 -4.61 -16.49 5.11
CA TYR A 178 -3.95 -15.30 5.65
C TYR A 178 -4.15 -14.05 4.78
N PHE A 179 -4.04 -12.89 5.40
CA PHE A 179 -3.85 -11.59 4.75
C PHE A 179 -2.92 -10.71 5.59
N PHE A 180 -2.48 -9.60 5.03
CA PHE A 180 -1.80 -8.53 5.78
C PHE A 180 -2.64 -7.26 5.79
N THR A 181 -2.65 -6.54 6.90
CA THR A 181 -3.07 -5.12 6.93
C THR A 181 -2.04 -4.24 6.22
N LYS A 182 -2.47 -3.05 5.81
CA LYS A 182 -1.59 -2.08 5.14
C LYS A 182 -0.51 -1.54 6.08
N PHE A 183 0.67 -1.25 5.53
CA PHE A 183 1.75 -0.59 6.24
C PHE A 183 1.58 0.94 6.29
N LEU A 184 1.76 1.50 7.49
CA LEU A 184 2.02 2.93 7.69
C LEU A 184 3.33 3.33 7.03
N LYS A 185 3.55 4.64 6.83
CA LYS A 185 4.84 5.16 6.40
C LYS A 185 5.81 5.07 7.58
N ASP A 186 6.95 4.42 7.37
CA ASP A 186 8.06 4.47 8.32
C ASP A 186 8.55 5.92 8.42
N THR A 187 8.68 6.41 9.65
CA THR A 187 9.14 7.76 10.00
C THR A 187 10.07 7.75 11.22
N THR A 188 10.43 6.58 11.74
CA THR A 188 11.36 6.43 12.87
C THR A 188 12.80 6.22 12.39
N PHE A 189 12.99 5.74 11.16
CA PHE A 189 14.30 5.61 10.52
C PHE A 189 14.47 6.60 9.34
N PRO A 190 15.63 7.27 9.20
CA PRO A 190 15.93 8.09 8.01
C PRO A 190 16.10 7.21 6.76
N LEU A 191 15.91 7.79 5.58
CA LEU A 191 16.12 7.07 4.33
C LEU A 191 17.61 6.76 4.10
N ASN A 192 17.86 5.72 3.32
CA ASN A 192 19.22 5.32 2.96
C ASN A 192 19.90 6.35 2.04
N PRO A 193 21.23 6.49 2.10
CA PRO A 193 21.99 7.30 1.14
C PRO A 193 21.70 6.85 -0.30
N ARG A 194 21.64 7.77 -1.25
CA ARG A 194 21.27 7.48 -2.64
C ARG A 194 22.49 7.53 -3.56
N ASN A 195 22.41 6.89 -4.73
CA ASN A 195 23.44 6.92 -5.78
C ASN A 195 24.88 6.62 -5.29
N VAL A 196 25.00 5.75 -4.27
CA VAL A 196 26.28 5.37 -3.66
C VAL A 196 27.19 4.68 -4.67
N LYS A 197 28.41 5.17 -4.80
CA LYS A 197 29.45 4.66 -5.71
C LYS A 197 30.81 4.69 -5.03
N ALA A 198 31.68 3.77 -5.43
CA ALA A 198 33.10 3.81 -5.11
C ALA A 198 33.90 3.73 -6.42
N PHE A 199 35.13 4.26 -6.39
CA PHE A 199 36.15 4.00 -7.40
C PHE A 199 37.54 4.13 -6.76
N SER A 200 38.49 3.30 -7.17
CA SER A 200 39.87 3.41 -6.71
C SER A 200 40.75 4.30 -7.61
N ASP A 201 41.67 5.04 -7.00
CA ASP A 201 42.76 5.73 -7.67
C ASP A 201 44.05 5.63 -6.84
N ILE A 202 45.16 6.19 -7.35
CA ILE A 202 46.48 6.10 -6.70
C ILE A 202 46.56 6.81 -5.33
N SER A 203 45.55 7.59 -4.95
CA SER A 203 45.45 8.28 -3.66
C SER A 203 44.56 7.55 -2.64
N GLY A 204 43.80 6.54 -3.04
CA GLY A 204 42.94 5.73 -2.17
C GLY A 204 41.68 5.19 -2.85
N ILE A 205 40.66 4.89 -2.04
CA ILE A 205 39.30 4.63 -2.54
C ILE A 205 38.45 5.88 -2.35
N ASN A 206 37.96 6.45 -3.44
CA ASN A 206 36.95 7.50 -3.40
C ASN A 206 35.57 6.86 -3.25
N ILE A 207 34.74 7.44 -2.39
CA ILE A 207 33.35 7.06 -2.19
C ILE A 207 32.50 8.32 -2.35
N SER A 208 31.43 8.25 -3.13
CA SER A 208 30.46 9.33 -3.32
C SER A 208 29.03 8.83 -3.18
N TRP A 209 28.14 9.71 -2.76
CA TRP A 209 26.73 9.42 -2.50
C TRP A 209 25.93 10.73 -2.56
N GLU A 210 24.62 10.62 -2.64
CA GLU A 210 23.69 11.73 -2.35
C GLU A 210 23.12 11.55 -0.95
N ASN A 211 23.05 12.64 -0.20
CA ASN A 211 22.39 12.62 1.11
C ASN A 211 20.88 12.31 0.96
N PRO A 212 20.26 11.71 1.99
CA PRO A 212 18.81 11.54 2.04
C PRO A 212 18.08 12.89 1.96
N PRO A 213 16.91 12.96 1.30
CA PRO A 213 16.12 14.19 1.18
C PRO A 213 15.35 14.57 2.47
N ASP A 214 15.58 13.85 3.57
CA ASP A 214 14.81 13.98 4.80
C ASP A 214 15.17 15.26 5.58
N ASN A 215 14.16 16.05 5.94
CA ASN A 215 14.37 17.31 6.71
C ASN A 215 15.03 17.07 8.08
N ASN A 216 14.92 15.87 8.66
CA ASN A 216 15.57 15.48 9.90
C ASN A 216 16.95 14.84 9.72
N PHE A 217 17.48 14.67 8.50
CA PHE A 217 18.86 14.22 8.25
C PHE A 217 19.89 15.05 9.02
N SER A 218 20.93 14.40 9.55
CA SER A 218 22.01 15.04 10.31
C SER A 218 23.39 14.79 9.71
N TYR A 219 23.76 13.54 9.46
CA TYR A 219 25.05 13.17 8.88
C TYR A 219 25.05 11.74 8.30
N ILE A 220 26.12 11.40 7.59
CA ILE A 220 26.43 10.07 7.07
C ILE A 220 27.58 9.49 7.89
N ARG A 221 27.47 8.21 8.26
CA ARG A 221 28.54 7.40 8.85
C ARG A 221 28.98 6.34 7.85
N ILE A 222 30.28 6.11 7.72
CA ILE A 222 30.84 5.03 6.90
C ILE A 222 31.69 4.11 7.76
N MET A 223 31.28 2.84 7.81
CA MET A 223 32.02 1.75 8.45
C MET A 223 32.74 0.92 7.38
N ARG A 224 34.03 0.64 7.58
CA ARG A 224 34.85 -0.16 6.67
C ARG A 224 35.15 -1.53 7.26
N HIS A 225 35.02 -2.53 6.39
CA HIS A 225 35.29 -3.93 6.63
C HIS A 225 36.25 -4.48 5.55
N GLU A 226 36.86 -5.62 5.81
CA GLU A 226 37.85 -6.25 4.91
C GLU A 226 37.40 -7.63 4.40
N ASP A 227 36.24 -8.10 4.86
CA ASP A 227 35.71 -9.46 4.69
C ASP A 227 34.33 -9.48 4.02
N ARG A 228 33.39 -8.62 4.44
CA ARG A 228 32.01 -8.52 3.92
C ARG A 228 31.31 -7.25 4.35
N PHE A 229 30.11 -7.00 3.80
CA PHE A 229 29.18 -6.02 4.36
C PHE A 229 28.69 -6.44 5.75
N ARG A 230 28.46 -5.46 6.63
CA ARG A 230 27.86 -5.65 7.96
C ARG A 230 26.75 -4.64 8.18
N GLY A 231 25.63 -5.08 8.76
CA GLY A 231 24.42 -4.26 8.94
C GLY A 231 24.40 -3.32 10.15
N ASP A 232 25.40 -3.41 11.03
CA ASP A 232 25.48 -2.63 12.27
C ASP A 232 26.28 -1.32 12.08
N PRO A 233 25.67 -0.12 12.29
CA PRO A 233 26.33 1.18 12.19
C PRO A 233 27.40 1.46 13.26
N PHE A 234 27.69 0.52 14.16
CA PHE A 234 28.75 0.60 15.17
C PHE A 234 29.84 -0.48 14.99
N LEU A 235 29.68 -1.43 14.06
CA LEU A 235 30.64 -2.51 13.82
C LEU A 235 31.68 -2.13 12.75
N GLY A 236 32.91 -2.61 12.90
CA GLY A 236 34.00 -2.37 11.94
C GLY A 236 34.79 -1.08 12.20
N LYS A 237 35.54 -0.62 11.19
CA LYS A 237 36.38 0.58 11.29
C LYS A 237 35.60 1.82 10.83
N LEU A 238 35.30 2.73 11.74
CA LEU A 238 34.82 4.07 11.37
C LEU A 238 35.87 4.78 10.52
N VAL A 239 35.51 5.16 9.29
CA VAL A 239 36.41 5.90 8.38
C VAL A 239 35.92 7.31 8.07
N TYR A 240 34.61 7.56 8.17
CA TYR A 240 34.01 8.89 7.97
C TYR A 240 32.75 9.08 8.83
N GLU A 241 32.57 10.28 9.36
CA GLU A 241 31.32 10.77 9.95
C GLU A 241 31.15 12.27 9.62
N GLY A 242 30.07 12.64 8.93
CA GLY A 242 29.84 14.03 8.51
C GLY A 242 28.75 14.21 7.44
N SER A 243 28.46 15.46 7.07
CA SER A 243 27.36 15.83 6.16
C SER A 243 27.74 16.09 4.69
N ALA A 244 29.02 15.95 4.32
CA ALA A 244 29.44 15.99 2.92
C ALA A 244 28.93 14.77 2.12
N GLU A 245 29.11 14.81 0.80
CA GLU A 245 28.59 13.84 -0.19
C GLU A 245 29.71 13.03 -0.88
N LYS A 246 30.93 13.12 -0.34
CA LYS A 246 32.10 12.37 -0.80
C LYS A 246 33.14 12.21 0.30
N PHE A 247 33.87 11.10 0.24
CA PHE A 247 34.99 10.77 1.12
C PHE A 247 36.10 10.07 0.32
N LEU A 248 37.34 10.18 0.78
CA LEU A 248 38.51 9.52 0.19
C LEU A 248 39.24 8.74 1.29
N ASP A 249 39.14 7.41 1.24
CA ASP A 249 39.87 6.53 2.13
C ASP A 249 41.31 6.33 1.64
N LYS A 250 42.23 7.11 2.20
CA LYS A 250 43.67 7.01 1.95
C LYS A 250 44.34 5.87 2.72
N ASN A 251 43.64 5.23 3.67
CA ASN A 251 44.21 4.26 4.61
C ASN A 251 43.97 2.82 4.14
N VAL A 252 44.18 2.57 2.85
CA VAL A 252 43.91 1.32 2.14
C VAL A 252 45.21 0.65 1.68
N VAL A 253 45.24 -0.68 1.65
CA VAL A 253 46.37 -1.46 1.13
C VAL A 253 46.15 -1.71 -0.36
N PRO A 254 47.10 -1.36 -1.25
CA PRO A 254 47.01 -1.63 -2.69
C PRO A 254 46.61 -3.07 -3.00
N GLY A 255 45.68 -3.26 -3.94
CA GLY A 255 45.21 -4.58 -4.37
C GLY A 255 44.26 -5.29 -3.41
N LYS A 256 44.01 -4.74 -2.21
CA LYS A 256 43.07 -5.33 -1.24
C LYS A 256 41.64 -4.82 -1.49
N LYS A 257 40.67 -5.73 -1.46
CA LYS A 257 39.25 -5.39 -1.49
C LYS A 257 38.75 -4.91 -0.13
N TYR A 258 37.92 -3.87 -0.15
CA TYR A 258 37.27 -3.30 1.02
C TYR A 258 35.76 -3.25 0.80
N PHE A 259 35.02 -3.40 1.91
CA PHE A 259 33.56 -3.27 1.95
C PHE A 259 33.21 -2.08 2.84
N TYR A 260 32.35 -1.19 2.34
CA TYR A 260 31.93 0.01 3.05
C TYR A 260 30.41 -0.04 3.26
N SER A 261 29.98 0.02 4.52
CA SER A 261 28.58 0.19 4.90
C SER A 261 28.34 1.67 5.20
N LEU A 262 27.50 2.33 4.39
CA LEU A 262 27.10 3.73 4.55
C LEU A 262 25.73 3.80 5.21
N PHE A 263 25.65 4.49 6.35
CA PHE A 263 24.42 4.70 7.10
C PHE A 263 24.13 6.20 7.17
N SER A 264 22.90 6.62 6.86
CA SER A 264 22.46 7.96 7.23
C SER A 264 22.04 7.98 8.69
N ARG A 265 22.11 9.15 9.33
CA ARG A 265 21.62 9.37 10.68
C ARG A 265 20.78 10.63 10.75
N ASP A 266 19.66 10.57 11.46
CA ASP A 266 18.81 11.72 11.72
C ASP A 266 19.28 12.56 12.92
N LYS A 267 18.53 13.63 13.19
CA LYS A 267 18.69 14.54 14.33
C LYS A 267 18.13 13.97 15.64
N GLN A 268 17.42 12.83 15.61
CA GLN A 268 16.83 12.17 16.78
C GLN A 268 17.79 11.13 17.39
N GLY A 269 18.62 10.50 16.57
CA GLY A 269 19.57 9.45 16.96
C GLY A 269 19.53 8.19 16.10
N ASN A 270 18.56 8.06 15.19
CA ASN A 270 18.29 6.84 14.44
C ASN A 270 19.18 6.75 13.21
N PHE A 271 19.58 5.53 12.83
CA PHE A 271 20.36 5.24 11.63
C PHE A 271 19.50 4.51 10.59
N SER A 272 19.73 4.75 9.30
CA SER A 272 19.07 4.01 8.22
C SER A 272 19.50 2.53 8.18
N SER A 273 18.84 1.68 7.38
CA SER A 273 19.18 0.24 7.32
C SER A 273 20.60 -0.03 6.81
N GLY A 274 21.15 0.88 6.01
CA GLY A 274 22.50 0.86 5.47
C GLY A 274 22.55 0.52 3.97
N VAL A 275 23.54 1.08 3.28
CA VAL A 275 23.87 0.80 1.88
C VAL A 275 25.33 0.35 1.79
N GLY A 276 25.56 -0.82 1.21
CA GLY A 276 26.88 -1.34 0.90
C GLY A 276 27.44 -0.79 -0.41
N VAL A 277 28.76 -0.58 -0.44
CA VAL A 277 29.55 -0.55 -1.68
C VAL A 277 30.92 -1.20 -1.43
N SER A 278 31.43 -1.98 -2.38
CA SER A 278 32.74 -2.64 -2.26
C SER A 278 33.66 -2.26 -3.41
N GLU A 279 34.94 -2.04 -3.13
CA GLU A 279 35.95 -1.68 -4.13
C GLU A 279 37.32 -2.25 -3.77
N THR A 280 38.12 -2.57 -4.78
CA THR A 280 39.52 -2.98 -4.66
C THR A 280 40.43 -1.76 -4.79
N ALA A 281 41.27 -1.54 -3.78
CA ALA A 281 42.20 -0.42 -3.77
C ALA A 281 43.21 -0.53 -4.92
N TYR A 282 43.53 0.60 -5.56
CA TYR A 282 44.40 0.65 -6.74
C TYR A 282 45.75 -0.02 -6.47
N SER A 283 46.21 -0.83 -7.42
CA SER A 283 47.54 -1.44 -7.40
C SER A 283 48.25 -1.14 -8.72
N PRO A 284 49.52 -0.69 -8.70
CA PRO A 284 50.34 -0.57 -9.90
C PRO A 284 50.85 -1.92 -10.42
N THR A 285 50.65 -3.00 -9.67
CA THR A 285 50.94 -4.38 -10.04
C THR A 285 49.63 -5.13 -10.26
N GLU A 286 49.51 -5.88 -11.37
CA GLU A 286 48.40 -6.79 -11.58
C GLU A 286 48.36 -7.84 -10.45
N VAL A 287 47.37 -7.70 -9.57
CA VAL A 287 47.06 -8.74 -8.59
C VAL A 287 46.46 -9.92 -9.35
N PRO A 288 46.86 -11.18 -9.09
CA PRO A 288 46.24 -12.33 -9.71
C PRO A 288 44.72 -12.28 -9.55
N ILE A 289 43.99 -12.41 -10.65
CA ILE A 289 42.53 -12.42 -10.65
C ILE A 289 42.09 -13.61 -9.79
N GLN A 290 41.57 -13.34 -8.59
CA GLN A 290 40.93 -14.37 -7.79
C GLN A 290 39.68 -14.84 -8.52
N GLU A 291 39.56 -16.15 -8.68
CA GLU A 291 38.43 -16.79 -9.33
C GLU A 291 37.15 -16.44 -8.54
N ILE A 292 36.16 -15.87 -9.23
CA ILE A 292 34.93 -15.40 -8.57
C ILE A 292 34.09 -16.62 -8.23
N GLU A 293 34.18 -17.08 -6.98
CA GLU A 293 33.30 -18.12 -6.45
C GLU A 293 31.84 -17.75 -6.71
N THR A 294 31.17 -18.55 -7.53
CA THR A 294 29.77 -18.31 -7.88
C THR A 294 28.92 -18.63 -6.65
N PRO A 295 28.16 -17.66 -6.10
CA PRO A 295 27.51 -17.83 -4.81
C PRO A 295 26.50 -18.97 -4.83
N LEU A 296 26.61 -19.87 -3.85
CA LEU A 296 25.82 -21.10 -3.79
C LEU A 296 24.33 -20.76 -3.60
N LYS A 297 23.50 -21.21 -4.54
CA LYS A 297 22.05 -21.01 -4.50
C LYS A 297 21.40 -22.16 -3.73
N ILE A 298 20.69 -21.81 -2.66
CA ILE A 298 20.01 -22.78 -1.78
C ILE A 298 18.51 -22.52 -1.84
N SER A 299 17.70 -23.58 -1.90
CA SER A 299 16.25 -23.46 -1.70
C SER A 299 15.96 -23.32 -0.20
N ILE A 300 15.39 -22.19 0.22
CA ILE A 300 15.15 -21.84 1.62
C ILE A 300 13.66 -21.53 1.82
N SER A 301 13.11 -21.94 2.96
CA SER A 301 11.68 -21.82 3.28
C SER A 301 11.26 -20.47 3.91
N GLU A 302 12.18 -19.50 3.98
CA GLU A 302 11.91 -18.17 4.52
C GLU A 302 11.26 -17.29 3.44
N VAL A 303 9.96 -17.01 3.59
CA VAL A 303 9.25 -16.07 2.71
C VAL A 303 9.60 -14.63 3.12
N LEU A 304 10.17 -13.88 2.17
CA LEU A 304 10.33 -12.43 2.29
C LEU A 304 9.13 -11.70 1.70
N PHE A 305 8.82 -10.55 2.27
CA PHE A 305 7.69 -9.72 1.89
C PHE A 305 8.17 -8.36 1.38
N VAL A 306 7.49 -7.85 0.36
CA VAL A 306 7.70 -6.53 -0.22
C VAL A 306 6.52 -5.64 0.14
N HIS A 307 6.80 -4.43 0.61
CA HIS A 307 5.76 -3.43 0.85
C HIS A 307 6.23 -1.99 0.63
N GLN A 308 5.26 -1.11 0.42
CA GLN A 308 5.40 0.34 0.46
C GLN A 308 4.24 0.94 1.28
N TYR A 309 4.34 2.23 1.62
CA TYR A 309 3.29 2.93 2.34
C TYR A 309 1.92 2.81 1.65
N ASN A 310 0.87 2.46 2.41
CA ASN A 310 -0.52 2.33 1.95
C ASN A 310 -0.75 1.30 0.81
N GLN A 311 0.25 0.46 0.51
CA GLN A 311 0.11 -0.64 -0.45
C GLN A 311 -0.22 -1.95 0.26
N LEU A 312 -0.58 -2.96 -0.53
CA LEU A 312 -0.72 -4.32 -0.05
C LEU A 312 0.67 -4.97 0.06
N VAL A 313 0.76 -5.97 0.92
CA VAL A 313 1.97 -6.78 1.11
C VAL A 313 1.96 -7.91 0.10
N GLU A 314 3.02 -8.07 -0.67
CA GLU A 314 3.17 -9.19 -1.59
C GLU A 314 4.45 -9.98 -1.27
N PRO A 315 4.47 -11.32 -1.43
CA PRO A 315 5.69 -12.09 -1.28
C PRO A 315 6.68 -11.75 -2.40
N LEU A 316 7.97 -11.65 -2.07
CA LEU A 316 9.02 -11.52 -3.07
C LEU A 316 9.14 -12.83 -3.85
N THR A 317 8.88 -12.80 -5.17
CA THR A 317 9.00 -13.98 -6.04
C THR A 317 9.64 -13.61 -7.39
N ASN A 318 10.24 -14.60 -8.04
CA ASN A 318 10.72 -14.51 -9.42
C ASN A 318 9.62 -14.78 -10.46
N VAL A 319 8.45 -15.30 -10.06
CA VAL A 319 7.33 -15.63 -10.97
C VAL A 319 6.42 -14.42 -11.21
N LYS A 320 6.06 -13.68 -10.14
CA LYS A 320 5.18 -12.50 -10.23
C LYS A 320 5.93 -11.26 -9.74
N PRO A 321 6.25 -10.30 -10.64
CA PRO A 321 6.84 -9.04 -10.25
C PRO A 321 5.90 -8.21 -9.35
N VAL A 322 6.37 -7.83 -8.16
CA VAL A 322 5.60 -7.01 -7.22
C VAL A 322 5.50 -5.57 -7.75
N PRO A 323 4.29 -5.00 -7.92
CA PRO A 323 4.14 -3.63 -8.39
C PRO A 323 4.54 -2.62 -7.31
N VAL A 324 5.47 -1.73 -7.62
CA VAL A 324 5.97 -0.69 -6.70
C VAL A 324 6.00 0.69 -7.34
N ASN A 325 6.03 1.74 -6.52
CA ASN A 325 5.98 3.16 -6.90
C ASN A 325 7.40 3.74 -7.04
N ASN A 326 7.66 4.53 -8.08
CA ASN A 326 8.98 5.13 -8.35
C ASN A 326 9.40 6.28 -7.41
N LEU A 327 8.48 6.82 -6.59
CA LEU A 327 8.73 7.94 -5.68
C LEU A 327 8.77 7.55 -4.19
N GLU A 328 8.28 6.37 -3.84
CA GLU A 328 8.30 5.86 -2.46
C GLU A 328 9.42 4.84 -2.28
N SER A 329 9.95 4.73 -1.05
CA SER A 329 10.94 3.70 -0.73
C SER A 329 10.28 2.33 -0.62
N THR A 330 10.98 1.28 -1.04
CA THR A 330 10.48 -0.10 -1.01
C THR A 330 11.12 -0.83 0.15
N VAL A 331 10.31 -1.36 1.06
CA VAL A 331 10.78 -2.18 2.17
C VAL A 331 10.71 -3.64 1.75
N VAL A 332 11.81 -4.35 1.96
CA VAL A 332 11.86 -5.81 1.92
C VAL A 332 12.05 -6.30 3.35
N ASP A 333 11.10 -7.08 3.85
CA ASP A 333 11.09 -7.57 5.23
C ASP A 333 11.03 -9.10 5.31
N ILE A 334 11.34 -9.62 6.50
CA ILE A 334 11.27 -11.04 6.80
C ILE A 334 10.87 -11.29 8.25
N ASN A 335 9.99 -12.28 8.46
CA ASN A 335 9.48 -12.67 9.76
C ASN A 335 10.46 -13.61 10.52
N SER A 336 11.71 -13.15 10.68
CA SER A 336 12.80 -13.88 11.32
C SER A 336 13.46 -13.03 12.41
N LYS A 337 14.13 -13.69 13.37
CA LYS A 337 14.69 -13.03 14.57
C LYS A 337 16.23 -12.96 14.59
N THR A 338 16.91 -13.46 13.56
CA THR A 338 18.36 -13.68 13.57
C THR A 338 19.01 -13.38 12.22
N MET A 339 19.36 -12.12 11.95
CA MET A 339 20.06 -11.69 10.73
C MET A 339 21.02 -10.52 11.00
N PRO A 340 22.32 -10.75 11.27
CA PRO A 340 23.26 -9.65 11.48
C PRO A 340 23.70 -8.96 10.17
N ASP A 341 23.89 -9.75 9.11
CA ASP A 341 24.66 -9.35 7.93
C ASP A 341 24.03 -9.80 6.58
N ASP A 342 22.72 -10.07 6.58
CA ASP A 342 21.98 -10.29 5.34
C ASP A 342 21.90 -8.96 4.55
N TRP A 343 22.03 -9.05 3.23
CA TRP A 343 21.94 -7.88 2.34
C TRP A 343 21.30 -8.26 1.01
N LEU A 344 20.72 -7.28 0.33
CA LEU A 344 20.11 -7.45 -0.98
C LEU A 344 20.79 -6.58 -2.03
N GLU A 345 20.85 -7.08 -3.26
CA GLU A 345 21.31 -6.36 -4.44
C GLU A 345 20.10 -6.04 -5.32
N VAL A 346 19.98 -4.79 -5.76
CA VAL A 346 18.99 -4.36 -6.74
C VAL A 346 19.68 -4.09 -8.07
N LYS A 347 19.25 -4.78 -9.14
CA LYS A 347 19.70 -4.58 -10.53
C LYS A 347 18.55 -4.17 -11.43
N ASN A 348 18.82 -3.33 -12.42
CA ASN A 348 17.83 -3.04 -13.47
C ASN A 348 17.92 -4.03 -14.65
N GLU A 349 17.04 -3.89 -15.64
CA GLU A 349 16.94 -4.75 -16.83
C GLU A 349 18.25 -4.87 -17.65
N LYS A 350 19.22 -3.97 -17.47
CA LYS A 350 20.54 -4.00 -18.13
C LYS A 350 21.63 -4.67 -17.28
N GLY A 351 21.30 -5.12 -16.06
CA GLY A 351 22.27 -5.63 -15.08
C GLY A 351 23.05 -4.55 -14.33
N GLU A 352 22.74 -3.26 -14.54
CA GLU A 352 23.37 -2.16 -13.79
C GLU A 352 22.93 -2.26 -12.31
N ILE A 353 23.88 -2.26 -11.37
CA ILE A 353 23.59 -2.26 -9.92
C ILE A 353 23.05 -0.89 -9.52
N MET A 354 21.88 -0.88 -8.90
CA MET A 354 21.16 0.31 -8.43
C MET A 354 21.35 0.56 -6.92
N GLY A 355 21.86 -0.44 -6.22
CA GLY A 355 22.27 -0.35 -4.82
C GLY A 355 22.38 -1.74 -4.19
N GLN A 356 23.22 -1.85 -3.17
CA GLN A 356 23.31 -3.01 -2.30
C GLN A 356 22.82 -2.56 -0.92
N TYR A 357 21.69 -3.06 -0.45
CA TYR A 357 20.98 -2.56 0.73
C TYR A 357 21.08 -3.58 1.86
N LEU A 358 21.39 -3.11 3.06
CA LEU A 358 21.64 -3.97 4.22
C LEU A 358 20.33 -4.19 4.99
N PHE A 359 20.17 -5.37 5.60
CA PHE A 359 19.08 -5.62 6.55
C PHE A 359 19.44 -5.07 7.94
N SER A 360 18.43 -4.58 8.64
CA SER A 360 18.54 -3.97 9.97
C SER A 360 17.34 -4.35 10.82
N PHE A 361 17.50 -4.42 12.15
CA PHE A 361 16.40 -4.74 13.05
C PHE A 361 15.54 -3.49 13.35
N ASN A 362 14.31 -3.47 12.83
CA ASN A 362 13.33 -2.46 13.19
C ASN A 362 12.67 -2.84 14.53
N LYS A 363 12.88 -2.02 15.56
CA LYS A 363 12.34 -2.24 16.92
C LYS A 363 10.83 -2.03 17.01
N ASP A 364 10.26 -1.19 16.16
CA ASP A 364 8.84 -0.85 16.16
C ASP A 364 8.01 -1.94 15.47
N SER A 365 8.52 -2.52 14.38
CA SER A 365 7.88 -3.66 13.68
C SER A 365 8.32 -5.02 14.22
N GLY A 366 9.39 -5.09 15.01
CA GLY A 366 9.93 -6.33 15.60
C GLY A 366 10.58 -7.29 14.60
N ARG A 367 10.92 -6.82 13.39
CA ARG A 367 11.39 -7.63 12.25
C ARG A 367 12.67 -7.06 11.66
N TYR A 368 13.38 -7.89 10.90
CA TYR A 368 14.47 -7.42 10.05
C TYR A 368 13.92 -6.87 8.73
N GLN A 369 14.35 -5.65 8.38
CA GLN A 369 13.95 -4.95 7.16
C GLN A 369 15.16 -4.32 6.46
N SER A 370 15.12 -4.31 5.13
CA SER A 370 16.02 -3.55 4.26
C SER A 370 15.21 -2.53 3.46
N VAL A 371 15.72 -1.30 3.36
CA VAL A 371 14.99 -0.17 2.75
C VAL A 371 15.65 0.23 1.44
N ILE A 372 15.06 -0.20 0.33
CA ILE A 372 15.45 0.19 -1.04
C ILE A 372 14.99 1.63 -1.27
N SER A 373 15.93 2.52 -1.58
CA SER A 373 15.67 3.92 -1.94
C SER A 373 14.79 4.03 -3.20
N PRO A 374 14.05 5.14 -3.41
CA PRO A 374 13.12 5.26 -4.53
C PRO A 374 13.79 5.00 -5.89
N LEU A 375 13.23 4.05 -6.64
CA LEU A 375 13.73 3.66 -7.96
C LEU A 375 13.11 4.58 -9.02
N GLU A 376 13.80 5.68 -9.34
CA GLU A 376 13.22 6.81 -10.10
C GLU A 376 12.68 6.42 -11.49
N LYS A 377 13.29 5.43 -12.16
CA LYS A 377 12.92 4.97 -13.51
C LYS A 377 11.92 3.81 -13.45
N THR A 378 10.98 3.81 -14.38
CA THR A 378 10.06 2.68 -14.59
C THR A 378 10.78 1.50 -15.25
N GLY A 379 10.32 0.27 -14.94
CA GLY A 379 10.92 -0.95 -15.46
C GLY A 379 10.80 -2.14 -14.49
N ILE A 380 11.37 -3.27 -14.87
CA ILE A 380 11.57 -4.44 -14.01
C ILE A 380 12.95 -4.35 -13.34
N TYR A 381 13.00 -4.66 -12.05
CA TYR A 381 14.23 -4.71 -11.27
C TYR A 381 14.36 -6.09 -10.63
N GLU A 382 15.53 -6.68 -10.77
CA GLU A 382 15.90 -7.91 -10.08
C GLU A 382 16.37 -7.58 -8.67
N VAL A 383 15.84 -8.31 -7.68
CA VAL A 383 16.31 -8.29 -6.29
C VAL A 383 16.88 -9.66 -5.97
N LYS A 384 18.18 -9.72 -5.64
CA LYS A 384 18.84 -10.92 -5.11
C LYS A 384 19.21 -10.69 -3.66
N ILE A 385 18.96 -11.67 -2.78
CA ILE A 385 19.24 -11.56 -1.36
C ILE A 385 20.29 -12.58 -0.96
N TYR A 386 21.28 -12.12 -0.20
CA TYR A 386 22.50 -12.84 0.14
C TYR A 386 22.65 -13.01 1.64
N ARG A 387 23.13 -14.20 2.04
CA ARG A 387 23.54 -14.53 3.42
C ARG A 387 24.89 -15.22 3.39
N TYR A 388 25.72 -14.92 4.38
CA TYR A 388 26.92 -15.71 4.65
C TYR A 388 26.53 -16.91 5.52
N LYS A 389 26.69 -18.12 4.99
CA LYS A 389 26.47 -19.38 5.71
C LYS A 389 27.77 -20.14 5.74
N ASP A 390 28.27 -20.44 6.94
CA ASP A 390 29.56 -21.14 7.13
C ASP A 390 30.70 -20.43 6.36
N ASP A 391 30.68 -19.10 6.43
CA ASP A 391 31.49 -18.11 5.68
C ASP A 391 31.35 -18.09 4.14
N VAL A 392 30.62 -19.02 3.54
CA VAL A 392 30.28 -19.02 2.11
C VAL A 392 29.17 -18.02 1.80
N LEU A 393 29.32 -17.22 0.74
CA LEU A 393 28.27 -16.34 0.23
C LEU A 393 27.19 -17.16 -0.50
N THR A 394 25.95 -17.13 0.00
CA THR A 394 24.82 -17.89 -0.54
C THR A 394 23.69 -16.97 -0.98
N ILE A 395 23.03 -17.30 -2.10
CA ILE A 395 21.77 -16.66 -2.50
C ILE A 395 20.64 -17.36 -1.75
N ILE A 396 19.91 -16.61 -0.93
CA ILE A 396 18.81 -17.13 -0.09
C ILE A 396 17.43 -16.91 -0.70
N SER A 397 17.28 -15.88 -1.54
CA SER A 397 16.02 -15.54 -2.19
C SER A 397 16.27 -14.63 -3.40
N GLU A 398 15.35 -14.68 -4.36
CA GLU A 398 15.35 -13.87 -5.57
C GLU A 398 13.91 -13.45 -5.90
N GLY A 399 13.74 -12.23 -6.41
CA GLY A 399 12.46 -11.83 -6.98
C GLY A 399 12.52 -10.57 -7.82
N LEU A 400 11.35 -10.19 -8.33
CA LEU A 400 11.21 -9.10 -9.29
C LEU A 400 10.33 -7.98 -8.71
N LEU A 401 10.77 -6.74 -8.88
CA LEU A 401 9.97 -5.53 -8.65
C LEU A 401 9.57 -4.95 -10.00
N LYS A 402 8.30 -4.53 -10.16
CA LYS A 402 7.83 -3.79 -11.33
C LYS A 402 7.54 -2.36 -10.94
N VAL A 403 8.52 -1.49 -11.15
CA VAL A 403 8.45 -0.07 -10.84
C VAL A 403 7.53 0.62 -11.85
N LYS A 404 6.49 1.27 -11.33
CA LYS A 404 5.51 2.06 -12.06
C LYS A 404 5.64 3.52 -11.69
N GLU A 405 5.40 4.39 -12.67
CA GLU A 405 5.32 5.83 -12.45
C GLU A 405 4.11 6.16 -11.57
N ASN A 406 4.30 7.04 -10.59
CA ASN A 406 3.23 7.40 -9.70
C ASN A 406 2.19 8.31 -10.39
N THR A 407 1.13 7.70 -10.94
CA THR A 407 -0.06 8.42 -11.41
C THR A 407 -0.93 8.95 -10.26
N THR A 408 -0.31 9.39 -9.15
CA THR A 408 -0.93 10.36 -8.25
C THR A 408 -1.42 11.52 -9.09
N LEU A 409 -2.74 11.67 -9.17
CA LEU A 409 -3.35 12.96 -9.50
C LEU A 409 -2.64 14.01 -8.65
N LYS A 410 -2.06 15.02 -9.31
CA LYS A 410 -1.69 16.24 -8.60
C LYS A 410 -2.98 16.74 -7.97
N ILE A 411 -3.08 16.65 -6.65
CA ILE A 411 -3.92 17.58 -5.90
C ILE A 411 -3.24 18.93 -6.09
N GLU A 412 -3.56 19.58 -7.21
CA GLU A 412 -3.23 20.98 -7.39
C GLU A 412 -3.77 21.69 -6.16
N LYS A 413 -2.90 22.43 -5.46
CA LYS A 413 -3.35 23.28 -4.37
C LYS A 413 -4.50 24.12 -4.95
N PRO A 414 -5.72 24.04 -4.39
CA PRO A 414 -6.89 24.64 -5.02
C PRO A 414 -6.56 26.09 -5.38
N PRO A 415 -6.82 26.52 -6.63
CA PRO A 415 -6.24 27.73 -7.16
C PRO A 415 -6.51 28.90 -6.20
N LYS A 416 -5.50 29.74 -5.97
CA LYS A 416 -5.50 30.83 -4.95
C LYS A 416 -6.77 31.69 -4.95
N ASN A 417 -7.48 31.71 -6.07
CA ASN A 417 -8.75 32.38 -6.33
C ASN A 417 -9.94 31.83 -5.49
N ILE A 418 -9.84 30.71 -4.76
CA ILE A 418 -10.90 30.33 -3.79
C ILE A 418 -11.01 31.34 -2.62
N PHE A 419 -10.02 32.22 -2.43
CA PHE A 419 -10.15 33.39 -1.54
C PHE A 419 -10.96 34.57 -2.14
N LEU A 420 -11.71 34.37 -3.22
CA LEU A 420 -12.61 35.38 -3.76
C LEU A 420 -13.79 35.68 -2.80
N ASN A 421 -13.92 36.97 -2.44
CA ASN A 421 -15.11 37.61 -1.87
C ASN A 421 -15.54 37.37 -0.42
N LEU A 422 -14.62 36.98 0.48
CA LEU A 422 -14.81 37.24 1.93
C LEU A 422 -15.07 38.73 2.21
N ASN A 423 -14.41 39.65 1.48
CA ASN A 423 -14.49 41.09 1.72
C ASN A 423 -15.89 41.67 1.40
N ASN A 424 -16.54 41.21 0.33
CA ASN A 424 -17.93 41.60 0.02
C ASN A 424 -18.91 41.09 1.09
N TYR A 425 -18.69 39.90 1.65
CA TYR A 425 -19.54 39.35 2.72
C TYR A 425 -19.56 40.25 3.96
N TYR A 426 -18.40 40.78 4.36
CA TYR A 426 -18.32 41.77 5.46
C TYR A 426 -19.08 43.06 5.15
N LEU A 427 -18.99 43.59 3.92
CA LEU A 427 -19.72 44.80 3.53
C LEU A 427 -21.24 44.60 3.56
N TYR A 428 -21.76 43.45 3.15
CA TYR A 428 -23.19 43.14 3.26
C TYR A 428 -23.66 42.96 4.71
N ILE A 429 -22.85 42.33 5.58
CA ILE A 429 -23.15 42.21 7.02
C ILE A 429 -23.20 43.59 7.69
N ILE A 430 -22.22 44.47 7.40
CA ILE A 430 -22.18 45.85 7.92
C ILE A 430 -23.40 46.64 7.44
N SER A 431 -23.76 46.52 6.16
CA SER A 431 -24.96 47.15 5.59
C SER A 431 -26.24 46.69 6.29
N PHE A 432 -26.40 45.39 6.54
CA PHE A 432 -27.55 44.82 7.24
C PHE A 432 -27.68 45.37 8.67
N PHE A 433 -26.60 45.41 9.45
CA PHE A 433 -26.63 45.97 10.81
C PHE A 433 -26.87 47.49 10.82
N PHE A 434 -26.38 48.23 9.83
CA PHE A 434 -26.66 49.67 9.69
C PHE A 434 -28.14 49.93 9.38
N LEU A 435 -28.75 49.13 8.51
CA LEU A 435 -30.19 49.21 8.19
C LEU A 435 -31.06 48.85 9.40
N LEU A 436 -30.66 47.83 10.17
CA LEU A 436 -31.31 47.47 11.44
C LEU A 436 -31.23 48.60 12.48
N PHE A 437 -30.05 49.24 12.61
CA PHE A 437 -29.85 50.39 13.50
C PHE A 437 -30.74 51.57 13.11
N LEU A 438 -30.83 51.90 11.82
CA LEU A 438 -31.72 52.97 11.33
C LEU A 438 -33.19 52.69 11.64
N LEU A 439 -33.67 51.45 11.46
CA LEU A 439 -35.04 51.06 11.83
C LEU A 439 -35.32 51.23 13.33
N ILE A 440 -34.36 50.85 14.18
CA ILE A 440 -34.44 51.05 15.65
C ILE A 440 -34.40 52.55 16.01
N PHE A 441 -33.58 53.35 15.33
CA PHE A 441 -33.50 54.80 15.55
C PHE A 441 -34.81 55.50 15.17
N PHE A 442 -35.35 55.24 13.97
CA PHE A 442 -36.60 55.86 13.50
C PHE A 442 -37.83 55.40 14.29
N SER A 443 -37.87 54.16 14.80
CA SER A 443 -38.95 53.71 15.68
C SER A 443 -38.94 54.44 17.04
N LYS A 444 -37.77 54.57 17.69
CA LYS A 444 -37.63 55.39 18.90
C LYS A 444 -37.94 56.87 18.66
N HIS A 445 -37.52 57.43 17.53
CA HIS A 445 -37.81 58.83 17.22
C HIS A 445 -39.31 59.08 16.94
N ARG A 446 -40.03 58.10 16.38
CA ARG A 446 -41.50 58.15 16.30
C ARG A 446 -42.18 58.10 17.66
N GLN A 447 -41.76 57.22 18.56
CA GLN A 447 -42.30 57.16 19.93
C GLN A 447 -42.10 58.50 20.67
N LYS A 448 -40.93 59.12 20.55
CA LYS A 448 -40.65 60.43 21.15
C LYS A 448 -41.52 61.56 20.58
N ASN A 449 -41.90 61.48 19.32
CA ASN A 449 -42.80 62.43 18.66
C ASN A 449 -44.30 62.08 18.85
N GLN A 450 -44.64 61.08 19.67
CA GLN A 450 -46.01 60.76 20.09
C GLN A 450 -46.26 61.04 21.58
N GLN A 451 -45.30 61.70 22.25
CA GLN A 451 -45.39 62.15 23.65
C GLN A 451 -45.08 63.65 23.77
N LYS A 452 -45.49 64.43 22.77
CA LYS A 452 -45.48 65.89 22.70
C LYS A 452 -46.72 66.38 21.95
#